data_AF-A0A7X8FXB6-F1
#
_entry.id   AF-A0A7X8FXB6-F1
#
_cell.length_a   1.000
_cell.length_b   1.000
_cell.length_c   1.000
_cell.angle_alpha   90.00
_cell.angle_beta   90.00
_cell.angle_gamma   90.00
#
_symmetry.space_group_name_H-M   'P 1'
#
loop_
_entity.id
_entity.type
_entity.pdbx_description
1 polymer ?
#
loop_
_entity_poly.entity_id
_entity_poly.type
_entity_poly.pdbx_seq_one_letter_code
_entity_poly.pdbx_strand_id
1 'polypeptide(L)'
;MDNFELEDLTEDIKDDLIRAVKQQINSEETLYVRTIYNELIKKGYSEEDILDKIAEQLQEIIEKMVDKDVEFDEEGYKEKLTSLI
;
A
#
# COMPACT_ATOMS: atom_id res chain seq x y z
N MET A 1 15.10 -11.82 25.39
CA MET A 1 14.09 -10.90 24.83
C MET A 1 14.59 -10.67 23.43
N ASP A 2 14.01 -11.39 22.49
CA ASP A 2 14.40 -11.27 21.09
C ASP A 2 14.03 -9.87 20.62
N ASN A 3 15.04 -9.11 20.19
CA ASN A 3 14.83 -7.94 19.35
C ASN A 3 14.26 -8.50 18.04
N PHE A 4 12.95 -8.57 17.92
CA PHE A 4 12.31 -8.65 16.61
C PHE A 4 12.55 -7.30 15.95
N GLU A 5 13.62 -7.22 15.17
CA GLU A 5 13.90 -6.05 14.35
C GLU A 5 12.77 -5.94 13.32
N LEU A 6 12.17 -4.75 13.21
CA LEU A 6 11.12 -4.44 12.24
C LEU A 6 11.53 -4.82 10.81
N GLU A 7 12.83 -4.86 10.50
CA GLU A 7 13.38 -5.29 9.22
C GLU A 7 13.02 -6.75 8.87
N ASP A 8 13.02 -7.70 9.81
CA ASP A 8 12.67 -9.11 9.55
C ASP A 8 11.17 -9.31 9.29
N LEU A 9 10.33 -8.33 9.67
CA LEU A 9 8.91 -8.31 9.36
C LEU A 9 8.64 -7.80 7.92
N THR A 10 9.55 -7.04 7.32
CA THR A 10 9.28 -6.33 6.05
C THR A 10 9.17 -7.24 4.82
N GLU A 11 9.98 -8.30 4.71
CA GLU A 11 9.85 -9.26 3.60
C GLU A 11 8.60 -10.15 3.74
N ASP A 12 8.28 -10.60 4.96
CA ASP A 12 7.13 -11.49 5.23
C ASP A 12 5.77 -10.79 5.07
N ILE A 13 5.69 -9.48 5.28
CA ILE A 13 4.42 -8.73 5.15
C ILE A 13 4.17 -8.28 3.70
N LYS A 14 5.19 -8.24 2.83
CA LYS A 14 5.04 -7.75 1.44
C LYS A 14 3.97 -8.50 0.65
N ASP A 15 3.97 -9.83 0.71
CA ASP A 15 2.98 -10.65 0.02
C ASP A 15 1.54 -10.39 0.53
N ASP A 16 1.41 -10.16 1.83
CA ASP A 16 0.14 -9.82 2.46
C ASP A 16 -0.36 -8.42 2.06
N LEU A 17 0.55 -7.44 1.94
CA LEU A 17 0.23 -6.11 1.44
C LEU A 17 -0.18 -6.15 -0.02
N ILE A 18 0.54 -6.86 -0.88
CA ILE A 18 0.17 -7.04 -2.29
C ILE A 18 -1.20 -7.69 -2.39
N ARG A 19 -1.48 -8.70 -1.57
CA ARG A 19 -2.81 -9.33 -1.51
C ARG A 19 -3.89 -8.34 -1.06
N ALA A 20 -3.61 -7.50 -0.06
CA ALA A 20 -4.53 -6.46 0.39
C ALA A 20 -4.78 -5.42 -0.72
N VAL A 21 -3.74 -4.97 -1.42
CA VAL A 21 -3.85 -4.06 -2.57
C VAL A 21 -4.69 -4.68 -3.68
N LYS A 22 -4.49 -5.95 -4.00
CA LYS A 22 -5.34 -6.66 -4.99
C LYS A 22 -6.81 -6.67 -4.55
N GLN A 23 -7.09 -6.85 -3.27
CA GLN A 23 -8.46 -6.75 -2.75
C GLN A 23 -9.01 -5.32 -2.87
N GLN A 24 -8.20 -4.31 -2.53
CA GLN A 24 -8.58 -2.89 -2.67
C GLN A 24 -8.90 -2.52 -4.12
N ILE A 25 -8.10 -2.99 -5.08
CA ILE A 25 -8.36 -2.78 -6.50
C ILE A 25 -9.71 -3.37 -6.90
N ASN A 26 -10.14 -4.48 -6.31
CA ASN A 26 -11.40 -5.15 -6.64
C ASN A 26 -12.61 -4.70 -5.80
N SER A 27 -12.41 -3.94 -4.72
CA SER A 27 -13.47 -3.44 -3.85
C SER A 27 -14.13 -2.15 -4.39
N GLU A 28 -15.41 -1.94 -4.06
CA GLU A 28 -16.15 -0.70 -4.33
C GLU A 28 -15.88 0.39 -3.29
N GLU A 29 -15.31 0.05 -2.14
CA GLU A 29 -15.01 1.01 -1.07
C GLU A 29 -13.70 1.77 -1.36
N THR A 30 -12.79 1.16 -2.13
CA THR A 30 -11.44 1.68 -2.42
C THR A 30 -11.25 1.99 -3.91
N LEU A 31 -12.26 2.60 -4.54
CA LEU A 31 -12.24 2.96 -5.97
C LEU A 31 -11.06 3.88 -6.34
N TYR A 32 -10.54 4.66 -5.41
CA TYR A 32 -9.37 5.51 -5.63
C TYR A 32 -8.12 4.66 -5.92
N VAL A 33 -7.92 3.54 -5.23
CA VAL A 33 -6.79 2.61 -5.46
C VAL A 33 -6.89 2.02 -6.87
N ARG A 34 -8.08 1.56 -7.27
CA ARG A 34 -8.34 1.06 -8.63
C ARG A 34 -8.07 2.13 -9.69
N THR A 35 -8.42 3.38 -9.42
CA THR A 35 -8.20 4.49 -10.34
C THR A 35 -6.71 4.73 -10.55
N ILE A 36 -5.93 4.81 -9.47
CA ILE A 36 -4.47 4.99 -9.54
C ILE A 36 -3.80 3.81 -10.27
N TYR A 37 -4.19 2.58 -9.94
CA TYR A 37 -3.72 1.38 -10.64
C TYR A 37 -3.93 1.48 -12.16
N ASN A 38 -5.16 1.82 -12.58
CA ASN A 38 -5.49 1.94 -14.00
C ASN A 38 -4.71 3.08 -14.70
N GLU A 39 -4.49 4.21 -14.02
CA GLU A 39 -3.70 5.32 -14.57
C GLU A 39 -2.23 4.94 -14.75
N LEU A 40 -1.66 4.16 -13.83
CA LEU A 40 -0.28 3.67 -13.96
C LEU A 40 -0.15 2.62 -15.07
N ILE A 41 -1.13 1.71 -15.24
CA ILE A 41 -1.18 0.80 -16.38
C ILE A 41 -1.19 1.58 -17.70
N LYS A 42 -2.00 2.65 -17.80
CA LYS A 42 -2.04 3.50 -19.02
C LYS A 42 -0.71 4.19 -19.32
N LYS A 43 0.09 4.48 -18.29
CA LYS A 43 1.44 5.06 -18.43
C LYS A 43 2.50 4.03 -18.81
N GLY A 44 2.15 2.75 -18.85
CA GLY A 44 3.03 1.66 -19.28
C GLY A 44 3.84 1.00 -18.17
N TYR A 45 3.49 1.24 -16.90
CA TYR A 45 4.08 0.48 -15.79
C TYR A 45 3.59 -0.97 -15.82
N SER A 46 4.43 -1.90 -15.35
CA SER A 46 4.02 -3.30 -15.21
C SER A 46 3.08 -3.47 -14.02
N GLU A 47 2.22 -4.49 -14.05
CA GLU A 47 1.32 -4.80 -12.92
C GLU A 47 2.11 -5.04 -11.62
N GLU A 48 3.22 -5.77 -11.71
CA GLU A 48 4.11 -6.04 -10.57
C GLU A 48 4.65 -4.74 -9.96
N ASP A 49 5.21 -3.85 -10.78
CA ASP A 49 5.74 -2.56 -10.30
C ASP A 49 4.66 -1.69 -9.65
N ILE A 50 3.43 -1.74 -10.17
CA ILE A 50 2.32 -0.96 -9.63
C ILE A 50 1.87 -1.51 -8.28
N LEU A 51 1.71 -2.83 -8.19
CA LEU A 51 1.31 -3.49 -6.95
C LEU A 51 2.34 -3.24 -5.85
N ASP A 52 3.63 -3.33 -6.19
CA ASP A 52 4.72 -3.01 -5.28
C ASP A 52 4.66 -1.54 -4.82
N LYS A 53 4.50 -0.57 -5.74
CA LYS A 53 4.41 0.85 -5.39
C LYS A 53 3.22 1.17 -4.48
N ILE A 54 2.05 0.57 -4.75
CA ILE A 54 0.87 0.79 -3.91
C ILE A 54 1.06 0.11 -2.55
N ALA A 55 1.66 -1.08 -2.51
CA ALA A 55 1.96 -1.80 -1.27
C ALA A 55 2.96 -1.04 -0.39
N GLU A 56 4.01 -0.44 -0.96
CA GLU A 56 4.95 0.45 -0.25
C GLU A 56 4.22 1.62 0.42
N GLN A 57 3.31 2.30 -0.30
CA GLN A 57 2.55 3.41 0.28
C GLN A 57 1.56 2.95 1.36
N LEU A 58 0.98 1.75 1.23
CA LEU A 58 0.12 1.15 2.25
C LEU A 58 0.93 0.80 3.51
N GLN A 59 2.12 0.23 3.33
CA GLN A 59 3.04 -0.12 4.42
C GLN A 59 3.39 1.12 5.24
N GLU A 60 3.81 2.21 4.60
CA GLU A 60 4.15 3.46 5.30
C GLU A 60 3.00 3.98 6.18
N ILE A 61 1.74 3.81 5.74
CA ILE A 61 0.57 4.22 6.52
C ILE A 61 0.34 3.28 7.71
N ILE A 62 0.49 1.97 7.51
CA ILE A 62 0.35 0.97 8.58
C ILE A 62 1.45 1.13 9.63
N GLU A 63 2.70 1.34 9.22
CA GLU A 63 3.82 1.61 10.13
C GLU A 63 3.54 2.87 10.95
N LYS A 64 3.10 3.96 10.32
CA LYS A 64 2.71 5.19 11.02
C LYS A 64 1.53 4.96 11.98
N MET A 65 0.57 4.10 11.62
CA MET A 65 -0.58 3.72 12.45
C MET A 65 -0.12 2.99 13.72
N VAL A 66 0.77 2.01 13.56
CA VAL A 66 1.33 1.20 14.66
C VAL A 66 2.25 2.05 15.54
N ASP A 67 3.17 2.81 14.95
CA ASP A 67 4.15 3.62 15.67
C ASP A 67 3.52 4.71 16.53
N LYS A 68 2.42 5.30 16.04
CA LYS A 68 1.74 6.41 16.72
C LYS A 68 0.53 5.97 17.53
N ASP A 69 0.16 4.69 17.48
CA ASP A 69 -1.06 4.15 18.09
C ASP A 69 -2.30 4.97 17.70
N VAL A 70 -2.49 5.16 16.39
CA VAL A 70 -3.59 5.93 15.80
C VAL A 70 -4.43 5.08 14.86
N GLU A 71 -5.57 5.60 14.41
CA GLU A 71 -6.38 4.95 13.37
C GLU A 71 -5.73 5.06 11.98
N PHE A 72 -6.19 4.23 11.04
CA PHE A 72 -5.71 4.24 9.65
C PHE A 72 -6.00 5.58 8.97
N ASP A 73 -4.94 6.21 8.44
CA ASP A 73 -4.99 7.53 7.79
C ASP A 73 -5.38 7.39 6.31
N GLU A 74 -6.68 7.22 6.03
CA GLU A 74 -7.19 7.03 4.66
C GLU A 74 -6.91 8.22 3.75
N GLU A 75 -7.07 9.46 4.26
CA GLU A 75 -6.79 10.66 3.48
C GLU A 75 -5.31 10.74 3.12
N GLY A 76 -4.41 10.50 4.09
CA GLY A 76 -2.97 10.44 3.85
C GLY A 76 -2.57 9.33 2.89
N TYR A 77 -3.21 8.16 2.96
CA TYR A 77 -2.99 7.08 1.99
C TYR A 77 -3.39 7.51 0.58
N LYS A 78 -4.55 8.14 0.42
CA LYS A 78 -5.04 8.62 -0.87
C LYS A 78 -4.13 9.71 -1.47
N GLU A 79 -3.62 10.63 -0.65
CA GLU A 79 -2.66 11.65 -1.08
C GLU A 79 -1.36 11.02 -1.60
N LYS A 80 -0.83 10.03 -0.86
CA LYS A 80 0.34 9.26 -1.27
C LYS A 80 0.14 8.56 -2.60
N LEU A 81 -0.97 7.85 -2.78
CA LEU A 81 -1.27 7.18 -4.04
C LEU A 81 -1.42 8.17 -5.21
N THR A 82 -2.02 9.33 -4.95
CA THR A 82 -2.14 10.39 -5.97
C THR A 82 -0.78 10.95 -6.38
N SER A 83 0.24 10.89 -5.52
CA SER A 83 1.60 11.32 -5.88
C SER A 83 2.34 10.36 -6.84
N LEU A 84 1.81 9.14 -7.04
CA LEU A 84 2.39 8.16 -7.96
C LEU A 84 2.07 8.47 -9.43
N ILE A 85 1.05 9.29 -9.69
CA ILE A 85 0.62 9.67 -11.05
C ILE A 85 1.20 11.03 -11.45
#